data_AF-A0A354DJY3-F1
#
_entry.id   AF-A0A354DJY3-F1
#
_cell.length_a   1.000
_cell.length_b   1.000
_cell.length_c   1.000
_cell.angle_alpha   90.00
_cell.angle_beta   90.00
_cell.angle_gamma   90.00
#
_symmetry.space_group_name_H-M   'P 1'
#
loop_
_entity.id
_entity.type
_entity.pdbx_description
1 polymer ?
#
loop_
_entity_poly.entity_id
_entity_poly.type
_entity_poly.pdbx_seq_one_letter_code
_entity_poly.pdbx_strand_id
1 'polypeptide(L)'
;MLNEKIVDMADYFLFDTMSLIETIVNEEEPENSAVTAHKRLKIYIEIMKELDEEFEITDVKELILSQGYEDSFYEDFEAKREEEAKYYIGDMD
;
A
#
# COMPACT_ATOMS: atom_id res chain seq x y z
N MET A 1 23.02 -9.84 -6.19
CA MET A 1 23.29 -10.38 -4.84
C MET A 1 22.72 -9.57 -3.68
N LEU A 2 23.00 -8.25 -3.54
CA LEU A 2 22.34 -7.43 -2.51
C LEU A 2 20.99 -6.89 -3.00
N ASN A 3 20.95 -6.28 -4.19
CA ASN A 3 19.71 -5.77 -4.78
C ASN A 3 18.64 -6.86 -4.96
N GLU A 4 19.01 -8.06 -5.44
CA GLU A 4 18.08 -9.20 -5.54
C GLU A 4 17.42 -9.55 -4.20
N LYS A 5 18.17 -9.54 -3.10
CA LYS A 5 17.61 -9.82 -1.76
C LYS A 5 16.72 -8.69 -1.25
N ILE A 6 17.02 -7.45 -1.61
CA ILE A 6 16.19 -6.30 -1.26
C ILE A 6 14.88 -6.36 -2.04
N VAL A 7 14.93 -6.73 -3.33
CA VAL A 7 13.73 -6.97 -4.15
C VAL A 7 12.88 -8.09 -3.54
N ASP A 8 13.48 -9.24 -3.19
CA ASP A 8 12.75 -10.34 -2.52
C ASP A 8 12.06 -9.87 -1.23
N MET A 9 12.74 -9.02 -0.43
CA MET A 9 12.17 -8.44 0.79
C MET A 9 11.07 -7.43 0.51
N ALA A 10 11.22 -6.59 -0.52
CA ALA A 10 10.23 -5.62 -0.93
C ALA A 10 8.97 -6.32 -1.44
N ASP A 11 9.11 -7.38 -2.23
CA ASP A 11 7.99 -8.18 -2.73
C ASP A 11 7.24 -8.87 -1.59
N TYR A 12 7.96 -9.43 -0.61
CA TYR A 12 7.31 -9.97 0.59
C TYR A 12 6.58 -8.89 1.39
N PHE A 13 7.18 -7.70 1.52
CA PHE A 13 6.56 -6.56 2.20
C PHE A 13 5.30 -6.07 1.49
N LEU A 14 5.30 -6.05 0.16
CA LEU A 14 4.11 -5.77 -0.65
C LEU A 14 3.03 -6.83 -0.40
N PHE A 15 3.38 -8.12 -0.48
CA PHE A 15 2.45 -9.22 -0.25
C PHE A 15 1.78 -9.17 1.14
N ASP A 16 2.56 -8.95 2.20
CA ASP A 16 2.05 -8.78 3.57
C ASP A 16 1.13 -7.57 3.66
N THR A 17 1.51 -6.45 3.04
CA THR A 17 0.71 -5.22 3.03
C THR A 17 -0.60 -5.41 2.26
N MET A 18 -0.62 -6.12 1.13
CA MET A 18 -1.85 -6.42 0.40
C MET A 18 -2.77 -7.32 1.21
N SER A 19 -2.24 -8.34 1.90
CA SER A 19 -3.01 -9.19 2.80
C SER A 19 -3.65 -8.39 3.95
N LEU A 20 -2.93 -7.38 4.46
CA LEU A 20 -3.46 -6.45 5.46
C LEU A 20 -4.60 -5.59 4.89
N ILE A 21 -4.44 -5.08 3.67
CA ILE A 21 -5.46 -4.26 3.00
C ILE A 21 -6.72 -5.07 2.73
N GLU A 22 -6.62 -6.32 2.29
CA GLU A 22 -7.77 -7.21 2.15
C GLU A 22 -8.53 -7.37 3.46
N THR A 23 -7.81 -7.52 4.57
CA THR A 23 -8.43 -7.60 5.90
C THR A 23 -9.16 -6.31 6.23
N ILE A 24 -8.51 -5.15 6.02
CA ILE A 24 -9.09 -3.82 6.28
C ILE A 24 -10.36 -3.58 5.47
N VAL A 25 -10.34 -3.92 4.18
CA VAL A 25 -11.48 -3.72 3.26
C VAL A 25 -12.69 -4.57 3.68
N ASN A 26 -12.45 -5.82 4.11
CA ASN A 26 -13.52 -6.76 4.45
C ASN A 26 -14.09 -6.61 5.87
N GLU A 27 -13.42 -5.89 6.78
CA GLU A 27 -13.88 -5.67 8.16
C GLU A 27 -14.70 -4.37 8.28
N GLU A 28 -15.85 -4.39 8.95
CA GLU A 28 -16.64 -3.17 9.17
C GLU A 28 -15.89 -2.16 10.07
N GLU A 29 -15.31 -2.65 11.17
CA GLU A 29 -14.47 -1.88 12.09
C GLU A 29 -13.06 -2.51 12.15
N PRO A 30 -12.17 -2.16 11.21
CA PRO A 30 -10.87 -2.80 11.12
C PRO A 30 -9.98 -2.43 12.32
N GLU A 31 -9.37 -3.44 12.95
CA GLU A 31 -8.36 -3.22 13.99
C GLU A 31 -7.03 -2.72 13.41
N ASN A 32 -6.83 -2.97 12.11
CA ASN A 32 -5.65 -2.61 11.36
C ASN A 32 -5.78 -1.21 10.75
N SER A 33 -4.67 -0.45 10.76
CA SER A 33 -4.64 0.93 10.25
C SER A 33 -4.51 0.97 8.72
N ALA A 34 -5.55 1.47 8.05
CA ALA A 34 -5.57 1.80 6.63
C ALA A 34 -4.57 2.90 6.27
N VAL A 35 -4.40 3.89 7.14
CA VAL A 35 -3.36 4.93 7.01
C VAL A 35 -1.97 4.30 6.99
N THR A 36 -1.70 3.37 7.90
CA THR A 36 -0.40 2.69 7.98
C THR A 36 -0.17 1.83 6.74
N ALA A 37 -1.17 1.07 6.30
CA ALA A 37 -1.09 0.27 5.08
C ALA A 37 -0.80 1.14 3.84
N HIS A 38 -1.47 2.29 3.70
CA HIS A 38 -1.22 3.23 2.62
C HIS A 38 0.24 3.75 2.63
N LYS A 39 0.78 4.09 3.80
CA LYS A 39 2.18 4.51 3.96
C LYS A 39 3.16 3.39 3.56
N ARG A 40 2.86 2.14 3.90
CA ARG A 40 3.68 0.99 3.47
C ARG A 40 3.74 0.89 1.95
N LEU A 41 2.61 1.04 1.26
CA LEU A 41 2.59 1.02 -0.21
C LEU A 41 3.41 2.17 -0.82
N LYS A 42 3.34 3.39 -0.26
CA LYS A 42 4.21 4.50 -0.68
C LYS A 42 5.69 4.16 -0.54
N ILE A 43 6.09 3.61 0.61
CA ILE A 43 7.49 3.19 0.86
C ILE A 43 7.92 2.11 -0.16
N TYR A 44 7.06 1.15 -0.48
CA TYR A 44 7.36 0.15 -1.51
C TYR A 44 7.64 0.81 -2.86
N ILE A 45 6.78 1.74 -3.30
CA ILE A 45 6.96 2.48 -4.57
C ILE A 45 8.29 3.23 -4.59
N GLU A 46 8.65 3.90 -3.50
CA GLU A 46 9.93 4.61 -3.39
C GLU A 46 11.13 3.66 -3.48
N ILE A 47 11.10 2.55 -2.74
CA ILE A 47 12.16 1.54 -2.78
C ILE A 47 12.31 0.97 -4.19
N MET A 48 11.20 0.65 -4.86
CA MET A 48 11.27 0.07 -6.20
C MET A 48 11.81 1.06 -7.23
N LYS A 49 11.46 2.35 -7.14
CA LYS A 49 12.03 3.40 -7.99
C LYS A 49 13.54 3.59 -7.77
N GLU A 50 14.04 3.37 -6.56
CA GLU A 50 15.48 3.44 -6.28
C GLU A 50 16.24 2.21 -6.80
N LEU A 51 15.58 1.05 -6.89
CA LEU A 51 16.20 -0.21 -7.29
C LEU A 51 16.10 -0.50 -8.79
N ASP A 52 15.07 0.04 -9.45
CA ASP A 52 14.77 -0.18 -10.86
C ASP A 52 14.35 1.14 -11.53
N GLU A 53 15.22 1.65 -12.41
CA GLU A 53 14.98 2.89 -13.17
C GLU A 53 13.80 2.75 -14.16
N GLU A 54 13.39 1.53 -14.50
CA GLU A 54 12.25 1.24 -15.38
C GLU A 54 10.92 1.09 -14.62
N PHE A 55 10.90 1.21 -13.28
CA PHE A 55 9.68 1.08 -12.49
C PHE A 55 8.74 2.29 -12.69
N GLU A 56 7.66 2.09 -13.46
CA GLU A 56 6.77 3.18 -13.89
C GLU A 56 5.62 3.52 -12.92
N ILE A 57 5.33 2.68 -11.92
CA ILE A 57 4.19 2.90 -11.01
C ILE A 57 4.45 4.11 -10.12
N THR A 58 3.53 5.08 -10.13
CA THR A 58 3.74 6.38 -9.48
C THR A 58 2.96 6.58 -8.21
N ASP A 59 1.82 5.90 -8.05
CA ASP A 59 0.93 6.06 -6.90
C ASP A 59 0.36 4.74 -6.37
N VAL A 60 -0.32 4.84 -5.21
CA VAL A 60 -0.88 3.69 -4.49
C VAL A 60 -2.01 3.02 -5.26
N LYS A 61 -2.81 3.80 -6.01
CA LYS A 61 -3.92 3.26 -6.80
C LYS A 61 -3.38 2.39 -7.92
N GLU A 62 -2.44 2.92 -8.70
CA GLU A 62 -1.76 2.19 -9.78
C GLU A 62 -1.14 0.88 -9.28
N LEU A 63 -0.48 0.92 -8.12
CA LEU A 63 0.09 -0.28 -7.50
C LEU A 63 -0.96 -1.33 -7.15
N ILE A 64 -2.07 -0.94 -6.50
CA ILE A 64 -3.13 -1.88 -6.13
C ILE A 64 -3.76 -2.51 -7.38
N LEU A 65 -4.04 -1.71 -8.41
CA LEU A 65 -4.57 -2.21 -9.68
C LEU A 65 -3.59 -3.17 -10.37
N SER A 66 -2.28 -2.90 -10.29
CA SER A 66 -1.25 -3.78 -10.86
C SER A 66 -1.19 -5.15 -10.17
N GLN A 67 -1.72 -5.28 -8.96
CA GLN A 67 -1.86 -6.58 -8.26
C GLN A 67 -3.11 -7.36 -8.71
N GLY A 68 -3.91 -6.83 -9.64
CA GLY A 68 -5.09 -7.49 -10.19
C GLY A 68 -6.39 -7.21 -9.44
N TYR A 69 -6.42 -6.20 -8.55
CA TYR A 69 -7.64 -5.72 -7.92
C TYR A 69 -8.38 -4.74 -8.83
N GLU A 70 -9.69 -4.64 -8.61
CA GLU A 70 -10.58 -3.71 -9.32
C GLU A 70 -10.55 -2.30 -8.69
N ASP A 71 -10.97 -1.29 -9.45
CA ASP A 71 -11.10 0.09 -8.96
C ASP A 71 -11.95 0.20 -7.69
N SER A 72 -13.03 -0.58 -7.59
CA SER A 72 -13.91 -0.57 -6.41
C SER A 72 -13.21 -1.01 -5.14
N PHE A 73 -12.27 -1.95 -5.24
CA PHE A 73 -11.49 -2.40 -4.08
C PHE A 73 -10.60 -1.27 -3.56
N TYR A 74 -9.98 -0.50 -4.46
CA TYR A 74 -9.22 0.68 -4.09
C TYR A 74 -10.11 1.76 -3.45
N GLU A 75 -11.30 2.01 -4.01
CA GLU A 75 -12.24 2.99 -3.46
C GLU A 75 -12.67 2.63 -2.03
N ASP A 76 -12.97 1.35 -1.76
CA ASP A 76 -13.32 0.88 -0.42
C ASP A 76 -12.16 1.05 0.57
N PHE A 77 -10.93 0.73 0.15
CA PHE A 77 -9.73 0.95 0.95
C PHE A 77 -9.49 2.43 1.25
N GLU A 78 -9.59 3.29 0.24
CA GLU A 78 -9.34 4.72 0.36
C GLU A 78 -10.37 5.39 1.28
N ALA A 79 -11.65 5.00 1.20
CA ALA A 79 -12.68 5.50 2.09
C ALA A 79 -12.37 5.21 3.57
N LYS A 80 -11.90 3.98 3.87
CA LYS A 80 -11.46 3.60 5.23
C LYS A 80 -10.24 4.39 5.68
N ARG A 81 -9.27 4.60 4.78
CA ARG A 81 -8.08 5.43 5.05
C ARG A 81 -8.47 6.87 5.37
N GLU A 82 -9.35 7.49 4.59
CA GLU A 82 -9.83 8.85 4.82
C GLU A 82 -10.62 8.98 6.12
N GLU A 83 -11.41 7.98 6.47
CA GLU A 83 -12.12 7.94 7.75
C GLU A 83 -11.15 7.89 8.92
N GLU A 84 -10.19 6.97 8.88
CA GLU A 84 -9.18 6.83 9.92
C GLU A 84 -8.29 8.08 10.02
N ALA A 85 -7.92 8.69 8.89
CA ALA A 85 -7.06 9.86 8.81
C ALA A 85 -7.60 11.05 9.62
N LYS A 86 -8.93 11.16 9.81
CA LYS A 86 -9.57 12.21 10.63
C LYS A 86 -9.12 12.20 12.09
N TYR A 87 -8.65 11.06 12.60
CA TYR A 87 -8.19 10.91 13.98
C TYR A 87 -6.71 11.26 14.17
N TYR A 88 -5.95 11.41 13.09
CA TYR A 88 -4.55 11.81 13.15
C TYR A 88 -4.44 13.34 13.07
N ILE A 89 -3.93 13.95 14.14
CA ILE A 89 -3.69 15.38 14.21
C ILE A 89 -2.25 15.64 13.73
N GLY A 90 -2.05 15.73 12.41
CA GLY A 90 -0.76 16.02 11.76
C GLY A 90 -0.79 15.75 10.26
N ASP A 91 0.04 16.46 9.47
CA ASP A 91 0.14 16.23 8.03
C ASP A 91 0.63 14.80 7.77
N MET A 92 -0.22 14.03 7.08
CA MET A 92 0.10 12.70 6.60
C MET A 92 0.34 12.77 5.10
N ASP A 93 1.35 13.55 4.72
CA ASP A 93 1.93 13.56 3.38
C ASP A 93 2.54 12.19 3.03
#